data_AF-A0A4P8IY29-F1
#
_entry.id   AF-A0A4P8IY29-F1
#
_cell.length_a   1.000
_cell.length_b   1.000
_cell.length_c   1.000
_cell.angle_alpha   90.00
_cell.angle_beta   90.00
_cell.angle_gamma   90.00
#
_symmetry.space_group_name_H-M   'P 1'
#
loop_
_entity.id
_entity.type
_entity.pdbx_description
1 polymer ?
#
loop_
_entity_poly.entity_id
_entity_poly.type
_entity_poly.pdbx_seq_one_letter_code
_entity_poly.pdbx_strand_id
1 'polypeptide(L)'
;MLESSPSFCRKAIAYLKPTVKDAVPTTSLSQRESAVLQVINEDLVVAYLVDAGTHFQYVEHCHIEEEGLSVDELHGIAVSNLQSLAEEKLVVREYGPIYIALLGGNFEASLLMVHAMWTDWYAHLVQGAFMVAAPARDVLAFCDASSADGVAELRQVIQRAENGDHLLHPHLYQRVGLEWQTIT
;
A
#
# COMPACT_ATOMS: atom_id res chain seq x y z
N MET A 1 -10.13 37.20 4.65
CA MET A 1 -10.60 35.81 4.54
C MET A 1 -9.34 35.00 4.30
N LEU A 2 -8.73 34.46 5.36
CA LEU A 2 -7.52 33.65 5.24
C LEU A 2 -7.97 32.29 4.72
N GLU A 3 -7.57 31.94 3.50
CA GLU A 3 -7.70 30.57 3.01
C GLU A 3 -6.92 29.69 3.99
N SER A 4 -7.64 28.88 4.77
CA SER A 4 -7.05 27.89 5.65
C SER A 4 -6.30 26.91 4.75
N SER A 5 -4.97 26.90 4.82
CA SER A 5 -4.15 25.84 4.24
C SER A 5 -4.82 24.48 4.52
N PRO A 6 -4.93 23.57 3.52
CA PRO A 6 -5.55 22.28 3.75
C PRO A 6 -4.85 21.61 4.93
N SER A 7 -5.64 21.10 5.89
CA SER A 7 -5.10 20.49 7.09
C SER A 7 -4.14 19.35 6.72
N PHE A 8 -3.07 19.18 7.49
CA PHE A 8 -1.95 18.28 7.17
C PHE A 8 -2.43 16.85 6.92
N CYS A 9 -3.31 16.32 7.79
CA CYS A 9 -3.84 14.97 7.68
C CYS A 9 -4.73 14.79 6.44
N ARG A 10 -5.37 15.85 5.91
CA ARG A 10 -6.17 15.78 4.68
C ARG A 10 -5.35 15.49 3.44
N LYS A 11 -4.04 15.67 3.48
CA LYS A 11 -3.11 15.35 2.39
C LYS A 11 -2.45 13.99 2.55
N ALA A 12 -2.79 13.25 3.61
CA ALA A 12 -2.18 11.95 3.87
C ALA A 12 -2.50 10.96 2.75
N ILE A 13 -1.56 10.10 2.42
CA ILE A 13 -1.70 8.99 1.48
C ILE A 13 -1.35 7.71 2.24
N ALA A 14 -2.18 6.69 2.08
CA ALA A 14 -1.96 5.40 2.74
C ALA A 14 -0.74 4.71 2.11
N TYR A 15 0.18 4.25 2.95
CA TYR A 15 1.47 3.71 2.54
C TYR A 15 1.75 2.38 3.25
N LEU A 16 1.83 1.31 2.47
CA LEU A 16 2.03 -0.04 2.97
C LEU A 16 3.49 -0.28 3.39
N LYS A 17 3.68 -0.93 4.54
CA LYS A 17 4.98 -1.27 5.11
C LYS A 17 4.96 -2.70 5.67
N PRO A 18 6.13 -3.34 5.79
CA PRO A 18 6.20 -4.62 6.47
C PRO A 18 6.06 -4.40 7.98
N THR A 19 5.44 -5.36 8.66
CA THR A 19 5.43 -5.42 10.12
C THR A 19 6.84 -5.76 10.60
N VAL A 20 7.43 -4.92 11.44
CA VAL A 20 8.75 -5.19 12.03
C VAL A 20 8.55 -5.84 13.39
N LYS A 21 8.78 -7.16 13.49
CA LYS A 21 8.60 -7.93 14.74
C LYS A 21 9.64 -7.63 15.81
N ASP A 22 10.82 -7.09 15.46
CA ASP A 22 11.97 -6.94 16.37
C ASP A 22 12.69 -5.57 16.30
N ALA A 23 11.97 -4.46 16.11
CA ALA A 23 12.59 -3.15 16.24
C ALA A 23 12.80 -2.83 17.72
N VAL A 24 14.01 -3.05 18.24
CA VAL A 24 14.44 -2.43 19.50
C VAL A 24 14.36 -0.92 19.30
N PRO A 25 13.48 -0.18 20.00
CA PRO A 25 13.34 1.25 19.78
C PRO A 25 14.65 1.91 20.23
N THR A 26 15.46 2.35 19.26
CA THR A 26 16.78 2.96 19.52
C THR A 26 16.65 4.41 20.04
N THR A 27 15.42 4.93 20.10
CA THR A 27 15.10 6.20 20.75
C THR A 27 13.64 6.14 21.20
N SER A 28 13.39 6.42 22.48
CA SER A 28 12.06 6.58 23.05
C SER A 28 11.45 7.88 22.53
N LEU A 29 10.86 7.88 21.33
CA LEU A 29 9.96 8.94 20.91
C LEU A 29 8.74 8.96 21.84
N SER A 30 8.24 10.15 22.16
CA SER A 30 6.98 10.23 22.87
C SER A 30 5.85 9.69 21.98
N GLN A 31 4.78 9.16 22.57
CA GLN A 31 3.66 8.62 21.79
C GLN A 31 3.09 9.66 20.79
N ARG A 32 3.10 10.94 21.15
CA ARG A 32 2.63 12.04 20.29
C ARG A 32 3.49 12.24 19.04
N GLU A 33 4.80 12.00 19.13
CA GLU A 33 5.77 12.13 18.03
C GLU A 33 5.99 10.80 17.30
N SER A 34 5.25 9.75 17.67
CA SER A 34 5.30 8.47 16.98
C SER A 34 4.36 8.48 15.77
N ALA A 35 4.78 7.84 14.68
CA ALA A 35 3.97 7.68 13.50
C ALA A 35 2.69 6.91 13.82
N VAL A 36 1.56 7.37 13.29
CA VAL A 36 0.30 6.63 13.36
C VAL A 36 0.41 5.42 12.43
N LEU A 37 0.20 4.23 12.98
CA LEU A 37 0.27 2.96 12.26
C LEU A 37 -1.00 2.14 12.47
N GLN A 38 -1.45 1.44 11.43
CA GLN A 38 -2.59 0.53 11.51
C GLN A 38 -2.22 -0.85 10.98
N VAL A 39 -2.38 -1.89 11.80
CA VAL A 39 -2.07 -3.27 11.43
C VAL A 39 -3.15 -3.78 10.46
N ILE A 40 -2.72 -4.38 9.35
CA ILE A 40 -3.61 -5.04 8.38
C ILE A 40 -3.64 -6.54 8.63
N ASN A 41 -2.46 -7.13 8.79
CA ASN A 41 -2.28 -8.53 9.14
C ASN A 41 -0.90 -8.73 9.81
N GLU A 42 -0.48 -9.98 10.01
CA GLU A 42 0.80 -10.28 10.65
C GLU A 42 2.04 -9.78 9.90
N ASP A 43 1.91 -9.54 8.59
CA ASP A 43 3.01 -9.16 7.68
C ASP A 43 2.96 -7.66 7.32
N LEU A 44 1.81 -7.02 7.41
CA LEU A 44 1.57 -5.70 6.82
C LEU A 44 0.99 -4.70 7.80
N VAL A 45 1.54 -3.49 7.75
CA VAL A 45 1.07 -2.30 8.47
C VAL A 45 0.90 -1.13 7.50
N VAL A 46 -0.05 -0.26 7.76
CA VAL A 46 -0.25 1.00 7.04
C VAL A 46 0.36 2.12 7.84
N ALA A 47 1.22 2.90 7.20
CA ALA A 47 1.61 4.22 7.63
C ALA A 47 0.90 5.26 6.75
N TYR A 48 0.90 6.51 7.21
CA TYR A 48 0.27 7.62 6.52
C TYR A 48 1.32 8.66 6.19
N LEU A 49 1.44 9.04 4.92
CA LEU A 49 2.48 9.93 4.44
C LEU A 49 1.90 11.20 3.81
N VAL A 50 2.51 12.34 4.07
CA VAL A 50 2.24 13.61 3.38
C VAL A 50 3.45 13.95 2.52
N ASP A 51 3.21 14.27 1.25
CA ASP A 51 4.26 14.73 0.33
C ASP A 51 4.67 16.17 0.68
N ALA A 52 5.93 16.36 1.09
CA ALA A 52 6.54 17.66 1.37
C ALA A 52 7.39 18.17 0.19
N GLY A 53 7.21 17.60 -1.01
CA GLY A 53 7.87 17.95 -2.26
C GLY A 53 9.21 17.24 -2.45
N THR A 54 10.10 17.27 -1.45
CA THR A 54 11.42 16.62 -1.52
C THR A 54 11.51 15.31 -0.75
N HIS A 55 10.55 15.04 0.13
CA HIS A 55 10.49 13.88 0.99
C HIS A 55 9.04 13.64 1.43
N PHE A 56 8.78 12.45 1.95
CA PHE A 56 7.54 12.14 2.64
C PHE A 56 7.68 12.38 4.14
N GLN A 57 6.66 12.96 4.74
CA GLN A 57 6.53 13.13 6.19
C GLN A 57 5.48 12.14 6.72
N TYR A 58 5.79 11.49 7.84
CA TYR A 58 4.81 10.62 8.50
C TYR A 58 3.75 11.46 9.20
N VAL A 59 2.50 11.01 9.16
CA VAL A 59 1.49 11.50 10.08
C VAL A 59 1.76 10.90 11.46
N GLU A 60 2.12 11.77 12.39
CA GLU A 60 2.31 11.45 13.80
C GLU A 60 1.03 11.69 14.62
N HIS A 61 0.95 11.11 15.82
CA HIS A 61 -0.22 11.24 16.69
C HIS A 61 -0.56 12.70 17.06
N CYS A 62 0.42 13.58 17.18
CA CYS A 62 0.20 15.01 17.42
C CYS A 62 -0.66 15.67 16.32
N HIS A 63 -0.46 15.30 15.05
CA HIS A 63 -1.19 15.88 13.92
C HIS A 63 -2.68 15.52 13.96
N ILE A 64 -3.01 14.25 14.27
CA ILE A 64 -4.42 13.84 14.36
C ILE A 64 -5.11 14.44 15.58
N GLU A 65 -4.40 14.61 16.70
CA GLU A 65 -4.93 15.26 17.91
C GLU A 65 -5.22 16.75 17.66
N GLU A 66 -4.31 17.45 16.98
CA GLU A 66 -4.46 18.86 16.62
C GLU A 66 -5.62 19.11 15.63
N GLU A 67 -5.86 18.15 14.74
CA GLU A 67 -6.96 18.21 13.78
C GLU A 67 -8.27 17.59 14.30
N GLY A 68 -8.25 16.99 15.49
CA GLY A 68 -9.42 16.33 16.10
C GLY A 68 -9.91 15.10 15.32
N LEU A 69 -9.01 14.38 14.66
CA LEU A 69 -9.30 13.20 13.85
C LEU A 69 -9.05 11.91 14.64
N SER A 70 -9.88 10.91 14.39
CA SER A 70 -9.59 9.52 14.74
C SER A 70 -8.64 8.86 13.73
N VAL A 71 -8.02 7.75 14.12
CA VAL A 71 -7.19 6.94 13.23
C VAL A 71 -8.01 6.38 12.06
N ASP A 72 -9.26 5.99 12.28
CA ASP A 72 -10.15 5.49 11.22
C ASP A 72 -10.50 6.59 10.20
N GLU A 73 -10.73 7.82 10.65
CA GLU A 73 -10.97 8.96 9.75
C GLU A 73 -9.72 9.28 8.92
N LEU A 74 -8.54 9.30 9.55
CA LEU A 74 -7.26 9.42 8.85
C LEU A 74 -7.10 8.32 7.80
N HIS A 75 -7.43 7.07 8.16
CA HIS A 75 -7.33 5.94 7.25
C HIS A 75 -8.23 6.12 6.02
N GLY A 76 -9.49 6.48 6.21
CA GLY A 76 -10.43 6.74 5.13
C GLY A 76 -9.97 7.85 4.19
N ILE A 77 -9.49 8.97 4.75
CA ILE A 77 -8.89 10.07 3.99
C ILE A 77 -7.70 9.57 3.16
N ALA A 78 -6.79 8.84 3.80
CA ALA A 78 -5.53 8.44 3.18
C ALA A 78 -5.72 7.40 2.06
N VAL A 79 -6.66 6.46 2.22
CA VAL A 79 -7.04 5.51 1.17
C VAL A 79 -7.77 6.21 0.03
N SER A 80 -8.65 7.19 0.33
CA SER A 80 -9.30 8.00 -0.71
C SER A 80 -8.28 8.79 -1.54
N ASN A 81 -7.28 9.39 -0.90
CA ASN A 81 -6.24 10.13 -1.61
C ASN A 81 -5.36 9.20 -2.46
N LEU A 82 -5.04 7.99 -1.96
CA LEU A 82 -4.35 6.97 -2.75
C LEU A 82 -5.18 6.54 -3.97
N GLN A 83 -6.50 6.36 -3.80
CA GLN A 83 -7.39 6.03 -4.91
C GLN A 83 -7.40 7.16 -5.96
N SER A 84 -7.55 8.42 -5.55
CA SER A 84 -7.51 9.55 -6.49
C SER A 84 -6.16 9.67 -7.23
N LEU A 85 -5.05 9.41 -6.53
CA LEU A 85 -3.72 9.33 -7.17
C LEU A 85 -3.67 8.21 -8.22
N ALA A 86 -4.25 7.05 -7.91
CA ALA A 86 -4.32 5.92 -8.83
C ALA A 86 -5.21 6.22 -10.04
N GLU A 87 -6.37 6.85 -9.86
CA GLU A 87 -7.25 7.26 -10.97
C GLU A 87 -6.52 8.19 -11.97
N GLU A 88 -5.64 9.04 -11.49
CA GLU A 88 -4.87 9.97 -12.33
C GLU A 88 -3.67 9.30 -13.02
N LYS A 89 -2.92 8.45 -12.30
CA LYS A 89 -1.56 8.05 -12.71
C LYS A 89 -1.35 6.56 -12.90
N LEU A 90 -2.28 5.71 -12.45
CA LEU A 90 -2.10 4.26 -12.51
C LEU A 90 -2.03 3.79 -13.95
N VAL A 91 -0.99 3.03 -14.23
CA VAL A 91 -0.79 2.37 -15.51
C VAL A 91 -0.64 0.87 -15.26
N VAL A 92 -1.57 0.07 -15.82
CA VAL A 92 -1.45 -1.39 -15.85
C VAL A 92 -0.96 -1.85 -17.21
N ARG A 93 -0.01 -2.79 -17.21
CA ARG A 93 0.59 -3.39 -18.41
C ARG A 93 0.56 -4.90 -18.31
N GLU A 94 0.20 -5.55 -19.41
CA GLU A 94 0.35 -7.00 -19.55
C GLU A 94 1.82 -7.35 -19.79
N TYR A 95 2.30 -8.36 -19.09
CA TYR A 95 3.65 -8.91 -19.21
C TYR A 95 3.57 -10.43 -19.16
N GLY A 96 3.43 -11.05 -20.34
CA GLY A 96 3.24 -12.49 -20.43
C GLY A 96 1.99 -12.93 -19.64
N PRO A 97 2.09 -13.86 -18.68
CA PRO A 97 0.94 -14.38 -17.95
C PRO A 97 0.50 -13.52 -16.76
N ILE A 98 1.11 -12.35 -16.54
CA ILE A 98 0.83 -11.45 -15.42
C ILE A 98 0.55 -10.01 -15.91
N TYR A 99 0.03 -9.20 -15.00
CA TYR A 99 -0.10 -7.75 -15.15
C TYR A 99 0.79 -7.05 -14.13
N ILE A 100 1.38 -5.92 -14.52
CA ILE A 100 2.21 -5.06 -13.67
C ILE A 100 1.50 -3.71 -13.51
N ALA A 101 1.36 -3.26 -12.27
CA ALA A 101 0.81 -1.96 -11.91
C ALA A 101 1.94 -0.95 -11.63
N LEU A 102 1.86 0.22 -12.25
CA LEU A 102 2.86 1.29 -12.14
C LEU A 102 2.19 2.57 -11.63
N LEU A 103 2.71 3.15 -10.55
CA LEU A 103 2.18 4.32 -9.86
C LEU A 103 3.29 5.30 -9.42
N GLY A 104 4.35 5.41 -10.22
CA GLY A 104 5.40 6.41 -10.00
C GLY A 104 6.46 6.04 -8.95
N GLY A 105 6.56 4.77 -8.55
CA GLY A 105 7.71 4.18 -7.86
C GLY A 105 7.71 4.28 -6.34
N ASN A 106 6.56 4.50 -5.71
CA ASN A 106 6.47 4.66 -4.26
C ASN A 106 5.26 3.96 -3.62
N PHE A 107 4.16 3.80 -4.36
CA PHE A 107 2.85 3.43 -3.79
C PHE A 107 2.25 2.20 -4.46
N GLU A 108 2.97 1.51 -5.33
CA GLU A 108 2.52 0.36 -6.08
C GLU A 108 1.96 -0.72 -5.15
N ALA A 109 2.70 -1.14 -4.13
CA ALA A 109 2.20 -2.12 -3.16
C ALA A 109 1.00 -1.61 -2.36
N SER A 110 0.90 -0.30 -2.15
CA SER A 110 -0.19 0.32 -1.39
C SER A 110 -1.54 0.22 -2.11
N LEU A 111 -1.55 -0.01 -3.42
CA LEU A 111 -2.76 -0.24 -4.20
C LEU A 111 -3.56 -1.47 -3.75
N LEU A 112 -2.98 -2.38 -2.95
CA LEU A 112 -3.72 -3.43 -2.23
C LEU A 112 -4.91 -2.86 -1.43
N MET A 113 -4.81 -1.62 -0.95
CA MET A 113 -5.88 -0.94 -0.19
C MET A 113 -6.94 -0.27 -1.07
N VAL A 114 -6.69 -0.07 -2.37
CA VAL A 114 -7.63 0.61 -3.27
C VAL A 114 -8.68 -0.38 -3.75
N HIS A 115 -9.81 -0.45 -3.04
CA HIS A 115 -10.86 -1.45 -3.30
C HIS A 115 -11.35 -1.46 -4.75
N ALA A 116 -11.56 -0.27 -5.34
CA ALA A 116 -12.06 -0.08 -6.69
C ALA A 116 -11.13 -0.67 -7.76
N MET A 117 -9.80 -0.72 -7.52
CA MET A 117 -8.85 -1.33 -8.44
C MET A 117 -9.20 -2.79 -8.74
N TRP A 118 -9.58 -3.52 -7.69
CA TRP A 118 -9.75 -4.96 -7.73
C TRP A 118 -11.21 -5.41 -7.93
N THR A 119 -12.17 -4.50 -7.76
CA THR A 119 -13.60 -4.81 -7.90
C THR A 119 -14.22 -4.16 -9.13
N ASP A 120 -13.65 -3.06 -9.60
CA ASP A 120 -14.21 -2.29 -10.72
C ASP A 120 -13.20 -2.17 -11.86
N TRP A 121 -12.07 -1.49 -11.64
CA TRP A 121 -11.19 -1.06 -12.73
C TRP A 121 -10.56 -2.23 -13.48
N TYR A 122 -10.11 -3.26 -12.76
CA TYR A 122 -9.40 -4.39 -13.34
C TYR A 122 -10.04 -5.74 -13.03
N ALA A 123 -11.24 -5.77 -12.45
CA ALA A 123 -11.97 -7.01 -12.18
C ALA A 123 -12.15 -7.90 -13.42
N HIS A 124 -12.24 -7.30 -14.61
CA HIS A 124 -12.36 -8.00 -15.88
C HIS A 124 -11.09 -8.75 -16.32
N LEU A 125 -9.93 -8.51 -15.69
CA LEU A 125 -8.65 -9.17 -16.03
C LEU A 125 -8.50 -10.56 -15.41
N VAL A 126 -9.39 -10.93 -14.48
CA VAL A 126 -9.41 -12.23 -13.81
C VAL A 126 -10.81 -12.84 -13.89
N GLN A 127 -10.89 -14.16 -13.98
CA GLN A 127 -12.13 -14.94 -13.94
C GLN A 127 -12.46 -15.39 -12.52
N GLY A 128 -11.44 -15.71 -11.73
CA GLY A 128 -11.56 -16.20 -10.36
C GLY A 128 -11.18 -15.12 -9.33
N ALA A 129 -10.13 -15.41 -8.57
CA ALA A 129 -9.58 -14.50 -7.58
C ALA A 129 -8.28 -13.88 -8.09
N PHE A 130 -7.94 -12.69 -7.60
CA PHE A 130 -6.61 -12.13 -7.82
C PHE A 130 -5.58 -12.86 -6.97
N MET A 131 -4.48 -13.26 -7.61
CA MET A 131 -3.21 -13.57 -6.96
C MET A 131 -2.26 -12.40 -7.20
N VAL A 132 -1.55 -11.96 -6.16
CA VAL A 132 -0.75 -10.74 -6.18
C VAL A 132 0.62 -10.97 -5.58
N ALA A 133 1.64 -10.39 -6.20
CA ALA A 133 2.97 -10.21 -5.62
C ALA A 133 3.22 -8.72 -5.37
N ALA A 134 3.61 -8.40 -4.14
CA ALA A 134 4.04 -7.06 -3.73
C ALA A 134 5.31 -7.14 -2.88
N PRO A 135 6.47 -7.53 -3.46
CA PRO A 135 7.70 -7.80 -2.70
C PRO A 135 8.44 -6.54 -2.25
N ALA A 136 8.12 -5.37 -2.79
CA ALA A 136 8.71 -4.09 -2.43
C ALA A 136 7.67 -2.98 -2.61
N ARG A 137 7.87 -1.82 -1.98
CA ARG A 137 6.89 -0.71 -2.03
C ARG A 137 6.49 -0.28 -3.43
N ASP A 138 7.42 -0.40 -4.38
CA ASP A 138 7.36 0.07 -5.76
C ASP A 138 7.08 -1.06 -6.75
N VAL A 139 6.77 -2.26 -6.26
CA VAL A 139 6.48 -3.43 -7.08
C VAL A 139 5.09 -3.95 -6.74
N LEU A 140 4.23 -3.99 -7.75
CA LEU A 140 2.95 -4.70 -7.70
C LEU A 140 2.69 -5.41 -9.01
N ALA A 141 2.51 -6.73 -8.93
CA ALA A 141 2.12 -7.56 -10.05
C ALA A 141 0.98 -8.51 -9.65
N PHE A 142 0.10 -8.84 -10.60
CA PHE A 142 -1.04 -9.71 -10.32
C PHE A 142 -1.44 -10.57 -11.52
N CYS A 143 -2.14 -11.66 -11.25
CA CYS A 143 -2.78 -12.49 -12.28
C CYS A 143 -4.06 -13.13 -11.72
N ASP A 144 -4.74 -13.90 -12.56
CA ASP A 144 -5.77 -14.82 -12.09
C ASP A 144 -5.13 -15.95 -11.27
N ALA A 145 -5.69 -16.24 -10.08
CA ALA A 145 -5.18 -17.26 -9.16
C ALA A 145 -5.24 -18.69 -9.73
N SER A 146 -6.06 -18.96 -10.75
CA SER A 146 -6.10 -20.25 -11.45
C SER A 146 -5.03 -20.40 -12.53
N SER A 147 -4.34 -19.32 -12.90
CA SER A 147 -3.26 -19.34 -13.89
C SER A 147 -1.97 -19.87 -13.28
N ALA A 148 -1.66 -21.14 -13.51
CA ALA A 148 -0.42 -21.76 -13.02
C ALA A 148 0.84 -21.01 -13.51
N ASP A 149 0.87 -20.61 -14.79
CA ASP A 149 1.97 -19.84 -15.38
C ASP A 149 2.07 -18.43 -14.78
N GLY A 150 0.93 -17.78 -14.52
CA GLY A 150 0.89 -16.47 -13.88
C GLY A 150 1.44 -16.53 -12.45
N VAL A 151 1.00 -17.51 -11.66
CA VAL A 151 1.48 -17.72 -10.29
C VAL A 151 2.98 -18.04 -10.28
N ALA A 152 3.47 -18.84 -11.22
CA ALA A 152 4.90 -19.11 -11.37
C ALA A 152 5.69 -17.82 -11.68
N GLU A 153 5.20 -16.97 -12.58
CA GLU A 153 5.85 -15.69 -12.91
C GLU A 153 5.79 -14.68 -11.74
N LEU A 154 4.70 -14.64 -10.97
CA LEU A 154 4.65 -13.82 -9.74
C LEU A 154 5.71 -14.23 -8.71
N ARG A 155 6.02 -15.53 -8.59
CA ARG A 155 7.13 -15.99 -7.75
C ARG A 155 8.49 -15.53 -8.29
N GLN A 156 8.64 -15.47 -9.62
CA GLN A 156 9.83 -14.88 -10.25
C GLN A 156 9.96 -13.38 -9.99
N VAL A 157 8.84 -12.64 -9.96
CA VAL A 157 8.82 -11.21 -9.59
C VAL A 157 9.35 -11.03 -8.16
N ILE A 158 8.88 -11.86 -7.21
CA ILE A 158 9.39 -11.85 -5.82
C ILE A 158 10.89 -12.12 -5.78
N GLN A 159 11.36 -13.16 -6.48
CA GLN A 159 12.77 -13.54 -6.50
C GLN A 159 13.67 -12.42 -7.06
N ARG A 160 13.22 -11.74 -8.12
CA ARG A 160 13.99 -10.63 -8.73
C ARG A 160 14.08 -9.41 -7.81
N ALA A 161 13.10 -9.24 -6.91
CA ALA A 161 13.06 -8.13 -5.97
C ALA A 161 13.86 -8.39 -4.67
N GLU A 162 14.40 -9.59 -4.43
CA GLU A 162 15.07 -9.98 -3.17
C GLU A 162 16.20 -9.06 -2.71
N ASN A 163 16.87 -8.37 -3.63
CA ASN A 163 17.96 -7.43 -3.33
C ASN A 163 17.58 -5.96 -3.60
N GLY A 164 16.28 -5.69 -3.71
CA GLY A 164 15.74 -4.34 -3.89
C GLY A 164 15.72 -3.52 -2.61
N ASP A 165 15.36 -2.24 -2.74
CA ASP A 165 15.13 -1.36 -1.60
C ASP A 165 13.70 -1.51 -1.08
N HIS A 166 13.47 -1.17 0.20
CA HIS A 166 12.14 -1.08 0.80
C HIS A 166 11.28 -2.34 0.64
N LEU A 167 11.91 -3.49 0.87
CA LEU A 167 11.29 -4.80 0.76
C LEU A 167 10.09 -4.96 1.70
N LEU A 168 9.08 -5.64 1.20
CA LEU A 168 7.98 -6.23 1.94
C LEU A 168 8.25 -7.73 2.13
N HIS A 169 7.39 -8.41 2.87
CA HIS A 169 7.50 -9.86 2.97
C HIS A 169 7.30 -10.52 1.60
N PRO A 170 8.16 -11.48 1.20
CA PRO A 170 8.19 -12.08 -0.12
C PRO A 170 7.08 -13.13 -0.29
N HIS A 171 5.85 -12.76 0.03
CA HIS A 171 4.67 -13.62 -0.03
C HIS A 171 3.83 -13.31 -1.26
N LEU A 172 3.06 -14.32 -1.68
CA LEU A 172 1.91 -14.08 -2.53
C LEU A 172 0.70 -13.77 -1.66
N TYR A 173 -0.18 -12.93 -2.17
CA TYR A 173 -1.44 -12.59 -1.53
C TYR A 173 -2.59 -12.97 -2.44
N GLN A 174 -3.56 -13.72 -1.92
CA GLN A 174 -4.80 -14.00 -2.61
C GLN A 174 -5.91 -13.10 -2.06
N ARG A 175 -6.69 -12.50 -2.96
CA ARG A 175 -7.86 -11.74 -2.54
C ARG A 175 -9.01 -12.68 -2.17
N VAL A 176 -9.56 -12.53 -0.97
CA VAL A 176 -10.76 -13.25 -0.51
C VAL A 176 -11.78 -12.21 -0.03
N GLY A 177 -12.74 -11.89 -0.88
CA GLY A 177 -13.69 -10.80 -0.64
C GLY A 177 -12.99 -9.44 -0.61
N LEU A 178 -12.97 -8.80 0.57
CA LEU A 178 -12.30 -7.52 0.82
C LEU A 178 -10.89 -7.67 1.40
N GLU A 179 -10.51 -8.89 1.78
CA GLU A 179 -9.28 -9.15 2.52
C GLU A 179 -8.20 -9.78 1.65
N TRP A 180 -6.96 -9.68 2.12
CA TRP A 180 -5.78 -10.27 1.51
C TRP A 180 -5.25 -11.37 2.42
N GLN A 181 -5.25 -12.60 1.90
CA GLN A 181 -4.70 -13.77 2.59
C GLN A 181 -3.31 -14.08 2.08
N THR A 182 -2.35 -14.19 3.00
CA THR A 182 -0.99 -14.64 2.70
C THR A 182 -1.02 -16.10 2.24
N ILE A 183 -0.40 -16.36 1.09
CA ILE A 183 -0.19 -17.70 0.54
C ILE A 183 1.28 -18.04 0.69
N THR A 184 1.56 -18.97 1.61
CA THR A 184 2.89 -19.59 1.82
C THR A 184 3.15 -20.71 0.82
#